data_AF-A0A8T5R9I0-F1
#
_entry.id   AF-A0A8T5R9I0-F1
#
_cell.length_a   1.000
_cell.length_b   1.000
_cell.length_c   1.000
_cell.angle_alpha   90.00
_cell.angle_beta   90.00
_cell.angle_gamma   90.00
#
_symmetry.space_group_name_H-M   'P 1'
#
loop_
_entity.id
_entity.type
_entity.pdbx_description
1 polymer ?
#
loop_
_entity_poly.entity_id
_entity_poly.type
_entity_poly.pdbx_seq_one_letter_code
_entity_poly.pdbx_strand_id
1 'polypeptide(L)'
;MDKRVRGFRSSISAMMGEENPRQLLDFDNYLLRVIEGLGPVEPQTLSERVGDAIREWSESQREDLYGLSPEELRDSLIKLEDLSFRDGVRVALEDPHVMKSMFVLLKSGNIDYRKGAIFTLEEIAKRDIRAVDRDLLHDIVTGPFTQEERIMLIENSTEFGRVLGRMILEDETRDAGDRFIRELSTSGEDTQLRLALKAFTHLSKVAPERVQVPLVVEGLGSGNDFNRETAARVIQNLAKNAPQKVTSDVLVRMAADTTWSVRQVTSNAIANLWRHDREAAENVLVQLESSGNDEQKKVAEGARKIIDKKRR
;
A
#
# COMPACT_ATOMS: atom_id res chain seq x y z
N MET A 1 3.79 17.90 -32.90
CA MET A 1 3.42 17.07 -31.73
C MET A 1 4.42 17.33 -30.60
N ASP A 2 3.94 17.95 -29.51
CA ASP A 2 4.75 18.53 -28.43
C ASP A 2 5.63 17.46 -27.73
N LYS A 3 6.86 17.84 -27.34
CA LYS A 3 7.81 16.98 -26.61
C LYS A 3 7.23 16.46 -25.28
N ARG A 4 6.24 17.16 -24.72
CA ARG A 4 5.52 16.79 -23.50
C ARG A 4 4.57 15.59 -23.69
N VAL A 5 3.94 15.48 -24.85
CA VAL A 5 3.05 14.34 -25.19
C VAL A 5 3.85 13.05 -25.39
N ARG A 6 5.10 13.16 -25.86
CA ARG A 6 6.02 12.01 -25.97
C ARG A 6 6.43 11.44 -24.61
N GLY A 7 6.67 12.29 -23.60
CA GLY A 7 7.05 11.85 -22.25
C GLY A 7 5.95 11.07 -21.53
N PHE A 8 4.69 11.49 -21.71
CA PHE A 8 3.53 10.82 -21.13
C PHE A 8 3.30 9.44 -21.79
N ARG A 9 3.38 9.37 -23.12
CA ARG A 9 3.25 8.10 -23.87
C ARG A 9 4.35 7.10 -23.54
N SER A 10 5.60 7.53 -23.42
CA SER A 10 6.71 6.65 -23.05
C SER A 10 6.63 6.15 -21.60
N SER A 11 6.04 6.92 -20.70
CA SER A 11 5.83 6.50 -19.30
C SER A 11 4.73 5.45 -19.18
N ILE A 12 3.65 5.59 -19.96
CA ILE A 12 2.56 4.59 -20.01
C ILE A 12 3.02 3.30 -20.71
N SER A 13 3.75 3.39 -21.83
CA SER A 13 4.30 2.20 -22.49
C SER A 13 5.34 1.45 -21.65
N ALA A 14 6.15 2.16 -20.85
CA ALA A 14 7.08 1.53 -19.92
C ALA A 14 6.38 0.89 -18.70
N MET A 15 5.19 1.38 -18.32
CA MET A 15 4.40 0.86 -17.20
C MET A 15 3.55 -0.37 -17.55
N MET A 16 3.22 -0.59 -18.83
CA MET A 16 2.34 -1.70 -19.23
C MET A 16 3.06 -3.02 -19.56
N GLY A 17 4.38 -3.03 -19.71
CA GLY A 17 5.17 -4.25 -19.98
C GLY A 17 4.90 -4.86 -21.37
N GLU A 18 5.93 -5.31 -22.07
CA GLU A 18 5.80 -5.87 -23.44
C GLU A 18 5.15 -7.28 -23.52
N GLU A 19 4.57 -7.81 -22.43
CA GLU A 19 4.26 -9.24 -22.34
C GLU A 19 2.77 -9.62 -22.38
N ASN A 20 1.85 -8.74 -22.81
CA ASN A 20 0.46 -9.17 -23.01
C ASN A 20 -0.15 -8.73 -24.36
N PRO A 21 0.11 -9.49 -25.44
CA PRO A 21 -0.41 -9.22 -26.78
C PRO A 21 -1.94 -9.15 -26.86
N ARG A 22 -2.68 -9.78 -25.93
CA ARG A 22 -4.16 -9.78 -25.93
C ARG A 22 -4.75 -8.43 -25.51
N GLN A 23 -4.10 -7.69 -24.62
CA GLN A 23 -4.56 -6.34 -24.22
C GLN A 23 -4.19 -5.27 -25.27
N LEU A 24 -3.09 -5.49 -26.01
CA LEU A 24 -2.78 -4.72 -27.22
C LEU A 24 -3.79 -5.01 -28.34
N LEU A 25 -4.27 -6.26 -28.48
CA LEU A 25 -5.33 -6.63 -29.43
C LEU A 25 -6.67 -5.94 -29.14
N ASP A 26 -7.02 -5.71 -27.88
CA ASP A 26 -8.22 -4.95 -27.51
C ASP A 26 -8.06 -3.45 -27.82
N PHE A 27 -6.85 -2.91 -27.67
CA PHE A 27 -6.50 -1.54 -28.05
C PHE A 27 -6.44 -1.35 -29.58
N ASP A 28 -5.94 -2.36 -30.31
CA ASP A 28 -5.89 -2.38 -31.77
C ASP A 28 -7.27 -2.62 -32.37
N ASN A 29 -8.16 -3.38 -31.73
CA ASN A 29 -9.58 -3.50 -32.10
C ASN A 29 -10.35 -2.19 -31.87
N TYR A 30 -10.01 -1.45 -30.81
CA TYR A 30 -10.52 -0.10 -30.58
C TYR A 30 -10.04 0.86 -31.68
N LEU A 31 -8.76 0.79 -32.10
CA LEU A 31 -8.22 1.57 -33.20
C LEU A 31 -8.75 1.14 -34.59
N LEU A 32 -9.02 -0.15 -34.81
CA LEU A 32 -9.61 -0.66 -36.06
C LEU A 32 -11.05 -0.19 -36.24
N ARG A 33 -11.86 -0.15 -35.17
CA ARG A 33 -13.20 0.46 -35.18
C ARG A 33 -13.17 1.97 -35.49
N VAL A 34 -12.09 2.65 -35.10
CA VAL A 34 -11.83 4.06 -35.42
C VAL A 34 -11.41 4.23 -36.89
N ILE A 35 -10.71 3.26 -37.48
CA ILE A 35 -10.28 3.28 -38.90
C ILE A 35 -11.43 2.90 -39.86
N GLU A 36 -12.37 2.04 -39.44
CA GLU A 36 -13.49 1.55 -40.26
C GLU A 36 -14.69 2.51 -40.38
N GLY A 37 -14.59 3.74 -39.86
CA GLY A 37 -15.54 4.81 -40.19
C GLY A 37 -16.91 4.72 -39.52
N LEU A 38 -17.03 4.02 -38.39
CA LEU A 38 -18.25 4.05 -37.55
C LEU A 38 -18.27 5.28 -36.63
N GLY A 39 -18.34 6.47 -37.24
CA GLY A 39 -18.72 7.75 -36.61
C GLY A 39 -17.70 8.39 -35.65
N PRO A 40 -17.61 9.73 -35.59
CA PRO A 40 -16.65 10.41 -34.72
C PRO A 40 -17.15 10.37 -33.27
N VAL A 41 -16.39 9.71 -32.39
CA VAL A 41 -16.43 10.04 -30.96
C VAL A 41 -15.33 11.09 -30.76
N GLU A 42 -15.71 12.35 -30.56
CA GLU A 42 -14.77 13.37 -30.12
C GLU A 42 -14.09 12.92 -28.81
N PRO A 43 -12.81 13.24 -28.58
CA PRO A 43 -12.13 12.89 -27.35
C PRO A 43 -12.80 13.65 -26.19
N GLN A 44 -13.74 13.00 -25.50
CA GLN A 44 -14.41 13.59 -24.34
C GLN A 44 -13.36 13.95 -23.28
N THR A 45 -13.43 15.19 -22.80
CA THR A 45 -12.64 15.68 -21.65
C THR A 45 -12.98 14.87 -20.38
N LEU A 46 -12.06 14.79 -19.40
CA LEU A 46 -12.32 14.18 -18.08
C LEU A 46 -13.58 14.81 -17.47
N SER A 47 -13.75 16.12 -17.61
CA SER A 47 -14.97 16.88 -17.29
C SER A 47 -16.26 16.31 -17.89
N GLU A 48 -16.25 15.98 -19.19
CA GLU A 48 -17.43 15.41 -19.87
C GLU A 48 -17.70 13.98 -19.41
N ARG A 49 -16.65 13.17 -19.25
CA ARG A 49 -16.75 11.78 -18.77
C ARG A 49 -17.20 11.69 -17.32
N VAL A 50 -16.74 12.61 -16.49
CA VAL A 50 -17.20 12.80 -15.10
C VAL A 50 -18.64 13.28 -15.09
N GLY A 51 -19.00 14.23 -15.94
CA GLY A 51 -20.37 14.71 -16.07
C GLY A 51 -21.36 13.64 -16.52
N ASP A 52 -20.91 12.69 -17.36
CA ASP A 52 -21.69 11.51 -17.75
C ASP A 52 -21.75 10.49 -16.59
N ALA A 53 -20.65 10.24 -15.87
CA ALA A 53 -20.63 9.36 -14.70
C ALA A 53 -21.53 9.86 -13.54
N ILE A 54 -21.55 11.16 -13.27
CA ILE A 54 -22.44 11.79 -12.28
C ILE A 54 -23.91 11.65 -12.69
N ARG A 55 -24.20 11.67 -14.01
CA ARG A 55 -25.55 11.47 -14.54
C ARG A 55 -26.01 10.01 -14.43
N GLU A 56 -25.10 9.05 -14.49
CA GLU A 56 -25.36 7.63 -14.30
C GLU A 56 -25.54 7.21 -12.83
N TRP A 57 -25.19 8.07 -11.88
CA TRP A 57 -25.34 7.78 -10.45
C TRP A 57 -26.80 7.80 -9.98
N SER A 58 -27.17 6.78 -9.19
CA SER A 58 -28.47 6.69 -8.52
C SER A 58 -28.65 7.80 -7.47
N GLU A 59 -29.89 8.14 -7.10
CA GLU A 59 -30.17 9.11 -6.03
C GLU A 59 -29.46 8.76 -4.71
N SER A 60 -29.38 7.46 -4.37
CA SER A 60 -28.62 6.98 -3.20
C SER A 60 -27.11 7.19 -3.31
N GLN A 61 -26.54 7.25 -4.51
CA GLN A 61 -25.12 7.56 -4.73
C GLN A 61 -24.85 9.07 -4.69
N ARG A 62 -25.88 9.90 -4.92
CA ARG A 62 -25.80 11.37 -4.84
C ARG A 62 -25.91 11.92 -3.42
N GLU A 63 -26.55 11.20 -2.50
CA GLU A 63 -26.49 11.53 -1.06
C GLU A 63 -25.08 11.30 -0.47
N ASP A 64 -24.27 10.47 -1.14
CA ASP A 64 -22.98 9.95 -0.66
C ASP A 64 -21.75 10.75 -1.16
N LEU A 65 -21.97 11.95 -1.73
CA LEU A 65 -20.96 12.83 -2.34
C LEU A 65 -20.08 13.57 -1.32
N TYR A 66 -20.00 13.09 -0.07
CA TYR A 66 -19.29 13.78 1.01
C TYR A 66 -19.75 15.25 1.19
N GLY A 67 -21.03 15.51 0.89
CA GLY A 67 -21.64 16.84 0.94
C GLY A 67 -21.23 17.79 -0.20
N LEU A 68 -20.65 17.28 -1.29
CA LEU A 68 -20.45 18.06 -2.52
C LEU A 68 -21.72 18.09 -3.36
N SER A 69 -22.06 19.25 -3.91
CA SER A 69 -23.01 19.33 -5.01
C SER A 69 -22.40 18.71 -6.29
N PRO A 70 -23.23 18.22 -7.24
CA PRO A 70 -22.76 17.78 -8.54
C PRO A 70 -21.91 18.83 -9.28
N GLU A 71 -22.23 20.11 -9.13
CA GLU A 71 -21.48 21.24 -9.69
C GLU A 71 -20.14 21.43 -8.99
N GLU A 72 -20.09 21.39 -7.66
CA GLU A 72 -18.84 21.49 -6.89
C GLU A 72 -17.87 20.34 -7.21
N LEU A 73 -18.41 19.14 -7.39
CA LEU A 73 -17.65 17.97 -7.80
C LEU A 73 -17.08 18.15 -9.22
N ARG A 74 -17.90 18.58 -10.16
CA ARG A 74 -17.50 18.85 -11.54
C ARG A 74 -16.40 19.91 -11.60
N ASP A 75 -16.58 21.03 -10.92
CA ASP A 75 -15.61 22.14 -10.90
C ASP A 75 -14.28 21.70 -10.28
N SER A 76 -14.33 20.89 -9.24
CA SER A 76 -13.15 20.31 -8.60
C SER A 76 -12.40 19.35 -9.51
N LEU A 77 -13.11 18.54 -10.31
CA LEU A 77 -12.50 17.60 -11.24
C LEU A 77 -11.94 18.29 -12.49
N ILE A 78 -12.58 19.36 -12.97
CA ILE A 78 -12.03 20.26 -13.99
C ILE A 78 -10.72 20.87 -13.50
N LYS A 79 -10.71 21.39 -12.26
CA LYS A 79 -9.47 21.93 -11.65
C LYS A 79 -8.34 20.92 -11.66
N LEU A 80 -8.62 19.62 -11.51
CA LEU A 80 -7.60 18.58 -11.50
C LEU A 80 -7.13 18.17 -12.90
N GLU A 81 -8.01 18.22 -13.90
CA GLU A 81 -7.71 17.84 -15.29
C GLU A 81 -6.64 18.75 -15.92
N ASP A 82 -6.71 20.06 -15.63
CA ASP A 82 -5.81 21.06 -16.22
C ASP A 82 -4.46 21.19 -15.51
N LEU A 83 -4.29 20.52 -14.36
CA LEU A 83 -3.11 20.65 -13.53
C LEU A 83 -2.08 19.57 -13.82
N SER A 84 -0.80 19.97 -13.75
CA SER A 84 0.25 18.97 -13.60
C SER A 84 0.00 18.19 -12.31
N PHE A 85 0.39 16.91 -12.28
CA PHE A 85 0.20 16.07 -11.09
C PHE A 85 0.70 16.74 -9.78
N ARG A 86 1.84 17.45 -9.85
CA ARG A 86 2.41 18.17 -8.71
C ARG A 86 1.57 19.36 -8.26
N ASP A 87 0.95 20.06 -9.20
CA ASP A 87 0.05 21.18 -8.93
C ASP A 87 -1.31 20.68 -8.44
N GLY A 88 -1.80 19.55 -8.95
CA GLY A 88 -3.01 18.87 -8.46
C GLY A 88 -2.91 18.49 -6.99
N VAL A 89 -1.77 17.94 -6.55
CA VAL A 89 -1.51 17.66 -5.12
C VAL A 89 -1.50 18.93 -4.28
N ARG A 90 -0.94 20.03 -4.78
CA ARG A 90 -0.95 21.32 -4.07
C ARG A 90 -2.37 21.85 -3.93
N VAL A 91 -3.13 21.86 -5.02
CA VAL A 91 -4.51 22.35 -5.02
C VAL A 91 -5.40 21.49 -4.13
N ALA A 92 -5.22 20.17 -4.11
CA ALA A 92 -5.97 19.29 -3.20
C ALA A 92 -5.64 19.52 -1.71
N LEU A 93 -4.42 19.98 -1.38
CA LEU A 93 -4.06 20.40 -0.02
C LEU A 93 -4.70 21.73 0.39
N GLU A 94 -4.98 22.60 -0.58
CA GLU A 94 -5.48 23.96 -0.36
C GLU A 94 -7.02 24.06 -0.50
N ASP A 95 -7.65 23.13 -1.24
CA ASP A 95 -9.08 23.12 -1.56
C ASP A 95 -9.76 21.83 -1.04
N PRO A 96 -10.53 21.91 0.05
CA PRO A 96 -11.25 20.76 0.61
C PRO A 96 -12.24 20.09 -0.37
N HIS A 97 -12.76 20.83 -1.36
CA HIS A 97 -13.67 20.24 -2.35
C HIS A 97 -12.92 19.34 -3.32
N VAL A 98 -11.72 19.73 -3.74
CA VAL A 98 -10.83 18.91 -4.58
C VAL A 98 -10.43 17.63 -3.86
N MET A 99 -10.18 17.73 -2.56
CA MET A 99 -9.92 16.58 -1.70
C MET A 99 -11.13 15.63 -1.64
N LYS A 100 -12.34 16.17 -1.41
CA LYS A 100 -13.58 15.39 -1.45
C LYS A 100 -13.87 14.76 -2.82
N SER A 101 -13.48 15.41 -3.91
CA SER A 101 -13.62 14.85 -5.26
C SER A 101 -12.70 13.65 -5.51
N MET A 102 -11.51 13.61 -4.89
CA MET A 102 -10.68 12.40 -4.92
C MET A 102 -11.42 11.20 -4.31
N PHE A 103 -12.28 11.44 -3.32
CA PHE A 103 -13.02 10.40 -2.61
C PHE A 103 -14.18 9.87 -3.45
N VAL A 104 -14.83 10.75 -4.18
CA VAL A 104 -15.76 10.38 -5.26
C VAL A 104 -15.04 9.50 -6.30
N LEU A 105 -13.85 9.90 -6.75
CA LEU A 105 -13.10 9.12 -7.73
C LEU A 105 -12.70 7.74 -7.21
N LEU A 106 -12.42 7.61 -5.89
CA LEU A 106 -12.18 6.33 -5.23
C LEU A 106 -13.39 5.38 -5.30
N LYS A 107 -14.62 5.91 -5.25
CA LYS A 107 -15.86 5.12 -5.41
C LYS A 107 -16.26 4.91 -6.87
N SER A 108 -15.55 5.50 -7.83
CA SER A 108 -15.90 5.35 -9.25
C SER A 108 -15.71 3.91 -9.71
N GLY A 109 -16.54 3.44 -10.65
CA GLY A 109 -16.36 2.14 -11.31
C GLY A 109 -15.13 2.08 -12.24
N ASN A 110 -14.45 3.21 -12.44
CA ASN A 110 -13.30 3.32 -13.33
C ASN A 110 -11.99 3.13 -12.56
N ILE A 111 -11.23 2.12 -12.96
CA ILE A 111 -10.01 1.72 -12.26
C ILE A 111 -8.86 2.74 -12.33
N ASP A 112 -8.76 3.49 -13.42
CA ASP A 112 -7.71 4.48 -13.62
C ASP A 112 -7.98 5.74 -12.77
N TYR A 113 -9.25 6.12 -12.63
CA TYR A 113 -9.65 7.22 -11.74
C TYR A 113 -9.37 6.89 -10.28
N ARG A 114 -9.67 5.66 -9.86
CA ARG A 114 -9.32 5.18 -8.52
C ARG A 114 -7.81 5.21 -8.29
N LYS A 115 -7.00 4.69 -9.22
CA LYS A 115 -5.53 4.75 -9.14
C LYS A 115 -5.00 6.18 -9.02
N GLY A 116 -5.50 7.08 -9.86
CA GLY A 116 -5.12 8.49 -9.83
C GLY A 116 -5.46 9.14 -8.48
N ALA A 117 -6.64 8.84 -7.93
CA ALA A 117 -7.04 9.32 -6.62
C ALA A 117 -6.16 8.78 -5.50
N ILE A 118 -5.88 7.48 -5.48
CA ILE A 118 -4.98 6.85 -4.49
C ILE A 118 -3.59 7.48 -4.54
N PHE A 119 -3.01 7.63 -5.73
CA PHE A 119 -1.68 8.20 -5.88
C PHE A 119 -1.62 9.67 -5.46
N THR A 120 -2.69 10.42 -5.74
CA THR A 120 -2.82 11.82 -5.29
C THR A 120 -2.94 11.88 -3.77
N LEU A 121 -3.76 11.02 -3.15
CA LEU A 121 -3.90 10.92 -1.69
C LEU A 121 -2.62 10.46 -1.01
N GLU A 122 -1.88 9.57 -1.64
CA GLU A 122 -0.54 9.17 -1.21
C GLU A 122 0.41 10.37 -1.15
N GLU A 123 0.45 11.19 -2.20
CA GLU A 123 1.31 12.38 -2.25
C GLU A 123 0.86 13.48 -1.28
N ILE A 124 -0.45 13.62 -1.08
CA ILE A 124 -1.00 14.50 -0.04
C ILE A 124 -0.54 14.00 1.33
N ALA A 125 -0.75 12.72 1.64
CA ALA A 125 -0.34 12.11 2.90
C ALA A 125 1.18 12.18 3.16
N LYS A 126 2.01 12.23 2.10
CA LYS A 126 3.45 12.48 2.24
C LYS A 126 3.74 13.88 2.78
N ARG A 127 2.97 14.88 2.36
CA ARG A 127 3.15 16.30 2.70
C ARG A 127 2.43 16.70 3.98
N ASP A 128 1.16 16.35 4.09
CA ASP A 128 0.33 16.58 5.26
C ASP A 128 -0.70 15.44 5.39
N ILE A 129 -0.46 14.57 6.36
CA ILE A 129 -1.35 13.44 6.64
C ILE A 129 -2.68 13.89 7.25
N ARG A 130 -2.72 15.02 7.95
CA ARG A 130 -3.94 15.55 8.59
C ARG A 130 -4.93 16.06 7.57
N ALA A 131 -4.46 16.36 6.35
CA ALA A 131 -5.32 16.69 5.23
C ALA A 131 -6.11 15.47 4.73
N VAL A 132 -5.67 14.24 5.03
CA VAL A 132 -6.40 13.02 4.66
C VAL A 132 -7.41 12.67 5.74
N ASP A 133 -8.69 12.77 5.38
CA ASP A 133 -9.82 12.51 6.27
C ASP A 133 -9.78 11.06 6.83
N ARG A 134 -10.12 10.90 8.11
CA ARG A 134 -10.13 9.63 8.80
C ARG A 134 -11.31 8.75 8.36
N ASP A 135 -12.48 9.35 8.17
CA ASP A 135 -13.69 8.65 7.76
C ASP A 135 -13.54 8.12 6.31
N LEU A 136 -12.79 8.86 5.49
CA LEU A 136 -12.41 8.42 4.16
C LEU A 136 -11.58 7.13 4.16
N LEU A 137 -10.50 7.11 4.95
CA LEU A 137 -9.60 5.96 4.93
C LEU A 137 -10.25 4.73 5.56
N HIS A 138 -11.18 4.94 6.50
CA HIS A 138 -12.13 3.92 6.91
C HIS A 138 -12.92 3.42 5.70
N ASP A 139 -13.52 4.28 4.88
CA ASP A 139 -14.23 3.86 3.66
C ASP A 139 -13.33 3.16 2.62
N ILE A 140 -12.04 3.48 2.51
CA ILE A 140 -11.12 2.72 1.63
C ILE A 140 -10.96 1.27 2.11
N VAL A 141 -11.04 1.05 3.42
CA VAL A 141 -10.81 -0.25 4.03
C VAL A 141 -12.08 -1.02 4.34
N THR A 142 -13.19 -0.36 4.61
CA THR A 142 -14.49 -0.99 4.94
C THR A 142 -15.52 -0.79 3.85
N GLY A 143 -15.32 0.20 2.96
CA GLY A 143 -16.23 0.50 1.86
C GLY A 143 -16.22 -0.56 0.76
N PRO A 144 -17.04 -0.36 -0.29
CA PRO A 144 -17.48 -1.42 -1.20
C PRO A 144 -16.44 -1.80 -2.27
N PHE A 145 -15.13 -1.68 -1.98
CA PHE A 145 -14.08 -2.13 -2.89
C PHE A 145 -14.12 -3.64 -3.05
N THR A 146 -14.04 -4.10 -4.30
CA THR A 146 -13.86 -5.53 -4.59
C THR A 146 -12.49 -6.00 -4.09
N GLN A 147 -12.33 -7.31 -3.90
CA GLN A 147 -11.06 -7.90 -3.46
C GLN A 147 -9.92 -7.55 -4.44
N GLU A 148 -10.19 -7.54 -5.75
CA GLU A 148 -9.23 -7.21 -6.81
C GLU A 148 -8.83 -5.74 -6.78
N GLU A 149 -9.77 -4.84 -6.49
CA GLU A 149 -9.52 -3.40 -6.34
C GLU A 149 -8.64 -3.13 -5.12
N ARG A 150 -8.90 -3.81 -4.00
CA ARG A 150 -8.05 -3.76 -2.82
C ARG A 150 -6.65 -4.27 -3.16
N ILE A 151 -6.54 -5.44 -3.79
CA ILE A 151 -5.24 -6.01 -4.20
C ILE A 151 -4.47 -5.02 -5.06
N MET A 152 -5.11 -4.39 -6.05
CA MET A 152 -4.45 -3.43 -6.93
C MET A 152 -3.99 -2.15 -6.19
N LEU A 153 -4.80 -1.67 -5.25
CA LEU A 153 -4.50 -0.53 -4.37
C LEU A 153 -3.30 -0.86 -3.46
N ILE A 154 -3.26 -2.10 -2.98
CA ILE A 154 -2.22 -2.61 -2.09
C ILE A 154 -0.93 -2.89 -2.84
N GLU A 155 -0.95 -3.63 -3.94
CA GLU A 155 0.25 -4.09 -4.65
C GLU A 155 1.07 -2.91 -5.18
N ASN A 156 0.40 -1.84 -5.60
CA ASN A 156 1.06 -0.70 -6.25
C ASN A 156 1.50 0.41 -5.29
N SER A 157 1.01 0.47 -4.05
CA SER A 157 1.40 1.54 -3.12
C SER A 157 2.07 1.02 -1.86
N THR A 158 3.39 1.21 -1.78
CA THR A 158 4.16 1.06 -0.52
C THR A 158 3.77 2.14 0.49
N GLU A 159 3.27 3.26 0.00
CA GLU A 159 2.98 4.44 0.79
C GLU A 159 1.59 4.39 1.39
N PHE A 160 0.64 3.66 0.80
CA PHE A 160 -0.67 3.40 1.41
C PHE A 160 -0.50 2.77 2.81
N GLY A 161 0.41 1.82 2.96
CA GLY A 161 0.80 1.30 4.29
C GLY A 161 1.34 2.38 5.24
N ARG A 162 2.07 3.39 4.74
CA ARG A 162 2.51 4.51 5.58
C ARG A 162 1.36 5.44 5.94
N VAL A 163 0.44 5.71 5.02
CA VAL A 163 -0.78 6.50 5.29
C VAL A 163 -1.56 5.82 6.42
N LEU A 164 -1.86 4.52 6.26
CA LEU A 164 -2.55 3.73 7.28
C LEU A 164 -1.79 3.72 8.61
N GLY A 165 -0.47 3.52 8.58
CA GLY A 165 0.35 3.54 9.79
C GLY A 165 0.35 4.91 10.49
N ARG A 166 0.35 6.02 9.75
CA ARG A 166 0.27 7.36 10.36
C ARG A 166 -1.10 7.64 10.95
N MET A 167 -2.19 7.22 10.30
CA MET A 167 -3.51 7.33 10.93
C MET A 167 -3.59 6.57 12.23
N ILE A 168 -3.11 5.31 12.24
CA ILE A 168 -3.10 4.49 13.44
C ILE A 168 -2.31 5.19 14.53
N LEU A 169 -1.29 5.99 14.20
CA LEU A 169 -0.51 6.79 15.14
C LEU A 169 -1.25 8.05 15.62
N GLU A 170 -1.88 8.79 14.70
CA GLU A 170 -2.57 10.05 14.97
C GLU A 170 -3.97 9.87 15.56
N ASP A 171 -4.52 8.66 15.55
CA ASP A 171 -5.74 8.34 16.28
C ASP A 171 -5.53 8.53 17.79
N GLU A 172 -6.08 9.63 18.30
CA GLU A 172 -6.08 10.02 19.71
C GLU A 172 -6.86 9.03 20.59
N THR A 173 -7.85 8.34 20.02
CA THR A 173 -8.70 7.41 20.77
C THR A 173 -8.06 6.04 20.94
N ARG A 174 -7.01 5.70 20.17
CA ARG A 174 -6.36 4.36 20.06
C ARG A 174 -7.28 3.25 19.55
N ASP A 175 -8.56 3.38 19.83
CA ASP A 175 -9.64 2.44 19.64
C ASP A 175 -10.00 2.20 18.18
N ALA A 176 -10.00 3.23 17.31
CA ALA A 176 -10.30 2.98 15.90
C ALA A 176 -9.09 2.42 15.15
N GLY A 177 -7.86 2.81 15.49
CA GLY A 177 -6.66 2.15 14.96
C GLY A 177 -6.63 0.65 15.31
N ASP A 178 -6.95 0.29 16.56
CA ASP A 178 -7.03 -1.10 16.99
C ASP A 178 -8.27 -1.85 16.46
N ARG A 179 -9.40 -1.17 16.23
CA ARG A 179 -10.57 -1.74 15.52
C ARG A 179 -10.25 -1.97 14.05
N PHE A 180 -9.66 -1.00 13.39
CA PHE A 180 -9.25 -1.06 11.98
C PHE A 180 -8.26 -2.19 11.74
N ILE A 181 -7.26 -2.36 12.63
CA ILE A 181 -6.36 -3.51 12.58
C ILE A 181 -7.13 -4.83 12.75
N ARG A 182 -8.08 -4.89 13.69
CA ARG A 182 -8.91 -6.09 13.90
C ARG A 182 -9.77 -6.41 12.70
N GLU A 183 -10.42 -5.41 12.10
CA GLU A 183 -11.25 -5.54 10.91
C GLU A 183 -10.42 -6.10 9.75
N LEU A 184 -9.21 -5.56 9.53
CA LEU A 184 -8.23 -6.06 8.57
C LEU A 184 -7.74 -7.50 8.85
N SER A 185 -8.04 -8.06 10.02
CA SER A 185 -7.57 -9.39 10.42
C SER A 185 -8.70 -10.42 10.47
N THR A 186 -9.96 -9.97 10.60
CA THR A 186 -11.11 -10.85 10.83
C THR A 186 -11.75 -11.42 9.56
N SER A 187 -11.41 -10.93 8.37
CA SER A 187 -12.05 -11.44 7.14
C SER A 187 -11.48 -12.78 6.66
N GLY A 188 -10.32 -13.21 7.17
CA GLY A 188 -9.60 -14.37 6.66
C GLY A 188 -9.04 -14.20 5.24
N GLU A 189 -9.13 -13.01 4.65
CA GLU A 189 -8.61 -12.73 3.31
C GLU A 189 -7.13 -12.32 3.36
N ASP A 190 -6.31 -13.00 2.57
CA ASP A 190 -4.87 -12.75 2.43
C ASP A 190 -4.54 -11.27 2.09
N THR A 191 -5.48 -10.57 1.45
CA THR A 191 -5.44 -9.15 1.08
C THR A 191 -5.47 -8.22 2.30
N GLN A 192 -6.28 -8.53 3.31
CA GLN A 192 -6.42 -7.68 4.49
C GLN A 192 -5.26 -7.88 5.47
N LEU A 193 -4.80 -9.12 5.63
CA LEU A 193 -3.55 -9.41 6.32
C LEU A 193 -2.39 -8.64 5.67
N ARG A 194 -2.33 -8.62 4.33
CA ARG A 194 -1.31 -7.86 3.59
C ARG A 194 -1.37 -6.35 3.89
N LEU A 195 -2.56 -5.75 3.98
CA LEU A 195 -2.74 -4.35 4.37
C LEU A 195 -2.22 -4.06 5.77
N ALA A 196 -2.62 -4.90 6.73
CA ALA A 196 -2.17 -4.78 8.11
C ALA A 196 -0.64 -4.85 8.20
N LEU A 197 -0.01 -5.81 7.50
CA LEU A 197 1.45 -5.96 7.47
C LEU A 197 2.17 -4.75 6.84
N LYS A 198 1.60 -4.14 5.80
CA LYS A 198 2.14 -2.88 5.23
C LYS A 198 2.04 -1.73 6.23
N ALA A 199 0.92 -1.58 6.93
CA ALA A 199 0.77 -0.59 7.99
C ALA A 199 1.78 -0.82 9.13
N PHE A 200 1.93 -2.07 9.57
CA PHE A 200 2.91 -2.44 10.59
C PHE A 200 4.35 -2.22 10.16
N THR A 201 4.66 -2.27 8.87
CA THR A 201 6.00 -1.94 8.37
C THR A 201 6.36 -0.48 8.64
N HIS A 202 5.37 0.43 8.59
CA HIS A 202 5.56 1.81 9.01
C HIS A 202 5.59 1.94 10.55
N LEU A 203 4.56 1.42 11.23
CA LEU A 203 4.44 1.52 12.68
C LEU A 203 5.64 0.93 13.43
N SER A 204 6.20 -0.18 12.97
CA SER A 204 7.41 -0.78 13.57
C SER A 204 8.64 0.14 13.56
N LYS A 205 8.63 1.21 12.77
CA LYS A 205 9.69 2.23 12.72
C LYS A 205 9.41 3.46 13.58
N VAL A 206 8.15 3.85 13.71
CA VAL A 206 7.76 5.15 14.32
C VAL A 206 7.01 5.01 15.65
N ALA A 207 6.30 3.91 15.85
CA ALA A 207 5.42 3.65 16.98
C ALA A 207 5.31 2.12 17.21
N PRO A 208 6.43 1.44 17.51
CA PRO A 208 6.48 -0.03 17.54
C PRO A 208 5.56 -0.64 18.60
N GLU A 209 5.19 0.11 19.64
CA GLU A 209 4.17 -0.25 20.63
C GLU A 209 2.78 -0.49 20.03
N ARG A 210 2.44 0.16 18.90
CA ARG A 210 1.17 -0.02 18.18
C ARG A 210 1.15 -1.22 17.22
N VAL A 211 2.28 -1.91 17.03
CA VAL A 211 2.32 -3.14 16.22
C VAL A 211 1.74 -4.32 16.99
N GLN A 212 0.75 -5.00 16.40
CA GLN A 212 0.14 -6.21 16.94
C GLN A 212 0.96 -7.44 16.49
N VAL A 213 1.88 -7.87 17.35
CA VAL A 213 2.78 -9.01 17.09
C VAL A 213 2.05 -10.29 16.69
N PRO A 214 0.91 -10.68 17.29
CA PRO A 214 0.19 -11.90 16.88
C PRO A 214 -0.15 -11.94 15.38
N LEU A 215 -0.61 -10.81 14.81
CA LEU A 215 -0.94 -10.71 13.38
C LEU A 215 0.30 -10.74 12.50
N VAL A 216 1.42 -10.18 12.97
CA VAL A 216 2.70 -10.30 12.27
C VAL A 216 3.14 -11.76 12.22
N VAL A 217 2.96 -12.50 13.31
CA VAL A 217 3.27 -13.94 13.39
C VAL A 217 2.34 -14.78 12.53
N GLU A 218 1.08 -14.39 12.38
CA GLU A 218 0.16 -14.96 11.39
C GLU A 218 0.65 -14.72 9.96
N GLY A 219 1.12 -13.49 9.67
CA GLY A 219 1.75 -13.13 8.40
C GLY A 219 2.94 -14.03 8.01
N LEU A 220 3.74 -14.43 8.99
CA LEU A 220 4.84 -15.41 8.80
C LEU A 220 4.36 -16.83 8.46
N GLY A 221 3.08 -17.13 8.65
CA GLY A 221 2.45 -18.41 8.30
C GLY A 221 1.65 -18.39 7.00
N SER A 222 1.52 -17.23 6.35
CA SER A 222 0.75 -17.13 5.12
C SER A 222 1.38 -17.99 4.01
N GLY A 223 0.52 -18.62 3.20
CA GLY A 223 0.95 -19.31 1.98
C GLY A 223 1.56 -18.36 0.95
N ASN A 224 1.35 -17.05 1.11
CA ASN A 224 1.86 -16.02 0.23
C ASN A 224 3.24 -15.50 0.66
N ASP A 225 4.25 -15.67 -0.22
CA ASP A 225 5.64 -15.24 0.03
C ASP A 225 5.78 -13.74 0.34
N PHE A 226 4.97 -12.88 -0.30
CA PHE A 226 5.00 -11.44 -0.05
C PHE A 226 4.55 -11.10 1.38
N ASN A 227 3.53 -11.79 1.87
CA ASN A 227 3.03 -11.61 3.24
C ASN A 227 4.09 -12.06 4.24
N ARG A 228 4.72 -13.23 4.03
CA ARG A 228 5.81 -13.71 4.88
C ARG A 228 7.00 -12.76 4.89
N GLU A 229 7.42 -12.25 3.73
CA GLU A 229 8.52 -11.28 3.65
C GLU A 229 8.18 -9.96 4.33
N THR A 230 6.97 -9.44 4.12
CA THR A 230 6.53 -8.19 4.76
C THR A 230 6.49 -8.36 6.28
N ALA A 231 5.94 -9.46 6.79
CA ALA A 231 5.94 -9.78 8.21
C ALA A 231 7.37 -9.89 8.77
N ALA A 232 8.27 -10.56 8.06
CA ALA A 232 9.68 -10.65 8.44
C ALA A 232 10.34 -9.27 8.56
N ARG A 233 10.04 -8.34 7.64
CA ARG A 233 10.53 -6.96 7.69
C ARG A 233 9.97 -6.18 8.88
N VAL A 234 8.71 -6.41 9.25
CA VAL A 234 8.14 -5.86 10.48
C VAL A 234 8.92 -6.35 11.70
N ILE A 235 9.17 -7.66 11.81
CA ILE A 235 9.97 -8.23 12.92
C ILE A 235 11.39 -7.67 12.93
N GLN A 236 12.05 -7.52 11.77
CA GLN A 236 13.37 -6.90 11.68
C GLN A 236 13.40 -5.46 12.23
N ASN A 237 12.37 -4.66 11.92
CA ASN A 237 12.23 -3.31 12.45
C ASN A 237 11.96 -3.33 13.96
N LEU A 238 11.10 -4.23 14.44
CA LEU A 238 10.86 -4.41 15.87
C LEU A 238 12.12 -4.82 16.62
N ALA A 239 12.94 -5.73 16.08
CA ALA A 239 14.21 -6.12 16.69
C ALA A 239 15.20 -4.94 16.85
N LYS A 240 15.03 -3.89 16.05
CA LYS A 240 15.81 -2.64 16.14
C LYS A 240 15.18 -1.62 17.10
N ASN A 241 13.86 -1.46 17.08
CA ASN A 241 13.18 -0.31 17.71
C ASN A 241 12.40 -0.68 18.98
N ALA A 242 12.02 -1.95 19.14
CA ALA A 242 11.32 -2.50 20.30
C ALA A 242 11.70 -4.00 20.48
N PRO A 243 12.97 -4.31 20.78
CA PRO A 243 13.49 -5.68 20.83
C PRO A 243 12.72 -6.59 21.79
N GLN A 244 12.17 -6.04 22.88
CA GLN A 244 11.33 -6.76 23.85
C GLN A 244 10.04 -7.36 23.25
N LYS A 245 9.63 -6.94 22.05
CA LYS A 245 8.48 -7.50 21.32
C LYS A 245 8.85 -8.71 20.44
N VAL A 246 10.14 -8.99 20.25
CA VAL A 246 10.62 -10.07 19.39
C VAL A 246 11.06 -11.24 20.25
N THR A 247 10.47 -12.41 20.02
CA THR A 247 10.83 -13.64 20.74
C THR A 247 11.78 -14.50 19.91
N SER A 248 12.56 -15.34 20.61
CA SER A 248 13.46 -16.31 19.96
C SER A 248 12.72 -17.25 19.01
N ASP A 249 11.54 -17.74 19.41
CA ASP A 249 10.72 -18.65 18.59
C ASP A 249 10.32 -18.03 17.25
N VAL A 250 10.00 -16.73 17.23
CA VAL A 250 9.67 -16.02 15.99
C VAL A 250 10.89 -15.97 15.06
N LEU A 251 12.07 -15.67 15.60
CA LEU A 251 13.30 -15.62 14.80
C LEU A 251 13.72 -17.02 14.30
N VAL A 252 13.56 -18.06 15.11
CA VAL A 252 13.84 -19.45 14.73
C VAL A 252 12.89 -19.91 13.62
N ARG A 253 11.60 -19.57 13.73
CA ARG A 253 10.60 -19.82 12.69
C ARG A 253 10.97 -19.12 11.38
N MET A 254 11.31 -17.82 11.44
CA MET A 254 11.72 -17.08 10.24
C MET A 254 13.02 -17.62 9.62
N ALA A 255 13.93 -18.17 10.42
CA ALA A 255 15.15 -18.80 9.91
C ALA A 255 14.87 -20.12 9.17
N ALA A 256 13.78 -20.80 9.50
CA ALA A 256 13.32 -22.03 8.83
C ALA A 256 12.47 -21.77 7.59
N ASP A 257 12.15 -20.51 7.28
CA ASP A 257 11.28 -20.17 6.14
C ASP A 257 11.89 -20.65 4.82
N THR A 258 11.04 -21.11 3.90
CA THR A 258 11.46 -21.61 2.58
C THR A 258 11.95 -20.49 1.67
N THR A 259 11.46 -19.26 1.86
CA THR A 259 11.83 -18.10 1.05
C THR A 259 13.17 -17.51 1.53
N TRP A 260 14.14 -17.43 0.61
CA TRP A 260 15.48 -16.92 0.93
C TRP A 260 15.48 -15.47 1.45
N SER A 261 14.60 -14.61 0.92
CA SER A 261 14.51 -13.21 1.36
C SER A 261 14.10 -13.10 2.83
N VAL A 262 13.17 -13.94 3.29
CA VAL A 262 12.79 -14.04 4.72
C VAL A 262 14.01 -14.42 5.56
N ARG A 263 14.76 -15.46 5.16
CA ARG A 263 15.98 -15.89 5.86
C ARG A 263 17.04 -14.79 5.95
N GLN A 264 17.27 -14.02 4.89
CA GLN A 264 18.17 -12.86 4.92
C GLN A 264 17.70 -11.75 5.85
N VAL A 265 16.40 -11.47 5.86
CA VAL A 265 15.79 -10.51 6.78
C VAL A 265 15.98 -10.97 8.23
N THR A 266 15.85 -12.28 8.50
CA THR A 266 16.12 -12.89 9.81
C THR A 266 17.54 -12.66 10.28
N SER A 267 18.55 -12.86 9.42
CA SER A 267 19.95 -12.59 9.78
C SER A 267 20.16 -11.14 10.24
N ASN A 268 19.50 -10.19 9.57
CA ASN A 268 19.52 -8.79 9.96
C ASN A 268 18.74 -8.52 11.25
N ALA A 269 17.61 -9.19 11.46
CA ALA A 269 16.81 -9.06 12.68
C ALA A 269 17.60 -9.54 13.91
N ILE A 270 18.26 -10.70 13.84
CA ILE A 270 19.14 -11.22 14.90
C ILE A 270 20.29 -10.24 15.17
N ALA A 271 20.93 -9.72 14.12
CA ALA A 271 22.01 -8.75 14.30
C ALA A 271 21.53 -7.39 14.86
N ASN A 272 20.26 -7.01 14.65
CA ASN A 272 19.66 -5.85 15.30
C ASN A 272 19.36 -6.15 16.77
N LEU A 273 18.78 -7.33 17.08
CA LEU A 273 18.52 -7.77 18.45
C LEU A 273 19.80 -7.77 19.28
N TRP A 274 20.90 -8.30 18.73
CA TRP A 274 22.20 -8.36 19.41
C TRP A 274 22.71 -7.00 19.92
N ARG A 275 22.33 -5.90 19.27
CA ARG A 275 22.72 -4.55 19.70
C ARG A 275 22.04 -4.12 21.00
N HIS A 276 20.91 -4.71 21.32
CA HIS A 276 20.08 -4.35 22.47
C HIS A 276 20.07 -5.44 23.54
N ASP A 277 20.06 -6.70 23.10
CA ASP A 277 20.05 -7.89 23.95
C ASP A 277 20.98 -8.94 23.34
N ARG A 278 22.24 -8.93 23.80
CA ARG A 278 23.26 -9.87 23.33
C ARG A 278 22.93 -11.29 23.74
N GLU A 279 22.44 -11.49 24.96
CA GLU A 279 22.18 -12.83 25.49
C GLU A 279 21.05 -13.49 24.70
N ALA A 280 19.93 -12.79 24.48
CA ALA A 280 18.83 -13.30 23.66
C ALA A 280 19.29 -13.61 22.23
N ALA A 281 20.09 -12.73 21.62
CA ALA A 281 20.61 -12.97 20.27
C ALA A 281 21.58 -14.16 20.21
N GLU A 282 22.49 -14.32 21.18
CA GLU A 282 23.40 -15.46 21.26
C GLU A 282 22.64 -16.78 21.47
N ASN A 283 21.60 -16.78 22.31
CA ASN A 283 20.74 -17.95 22.50
C ASN A 283 20.09 -18.39 21.18
N VAL A 284 19.58 -17.45 20.39
CA VAL A 284 19.04 -17.74 19.05
C VAL A 284 20.12 -18.26 18.11
N LEU A 285 21.30 -17.64 18.09
CA LEU A 285 22.41 -18.09 17.24
C LEU A 285 22.83 -19.53 17.56
N VAL A 286 23.03 -19.86 18.83
CA VAL A 286 23.38 -21.22 19.28
C VAL A 286 22.30 -22.23 18.89
N GLN A 287 21.03 -21.87 19.05
CA GLN A 287 19.90 -22.72 18.66
C GLN A 287 19.90 -22.99 17.14
N LEU A 288 20.17 -21.97 16.32
CA LEU A 288 20.23 -22.11 14.86
C LEU A 288 21.47 -22.89 14.40
N GLU A 289 22.64 -22.65 15.01
CA GLU A 289 23.89 -23.36 14.74
C GLU A 289 23.79 -24.85 15.09
N SER A 290 23.07 -25.17 16.18
CA SER A 290 22.83 -26.54 16.65
C SER A 290 21.66 -27.22 15.93
N SER A 291 20.95 -26.52 15.04
CA SER A 291 19.82 -27.10 14.33
C SER A 291 20.26 -28.17 13.31
N GLY A 292 19.39 -29.13 13.05
CA GLY A 292 19.58 -30.09 11.95
C GLY A 292 19.35 -29.50 10.55
N ASN A 293 19.06 -28.20 10.45
CA ASN A 293 18.66 -27.52 9.21
C ASN A 293 19.78 -26.61 8.71
N ASP A 294 20.36 -26.93 7.55
CA ASP A 294 21.50 -26.19 7.01
C ASP A 294 21.14 -24.75 6.61
N GLU A 295 19.88 -24.46 6.26
CA GLU A 295 19.44 -23.10 5.96
C GLU A 295 19.37 -22.24 7.23
N GLN A 296 18.98 -22.83 8.37
CA GLN A 296 19.03 -22.15 9.68
C GLN A 296 20.47 -21.86 10.10
N LYS A 297 21.41 -22.78 9.87
CA LYS A 297 22.84 -22.53 10.10
C LYS A 297 23.37 -21.38 9.24
N LYS A 298 23.01 -21.32 7.95
CA LYS A 298 23.37 -20.20 7.07
C LYS A 298 22.82 -18.86 7.56
N VAL A 299 21.63 -18.84 8.15
CA VAL A 299 21.08 -17.64 8.80
C VAL A 299 21.96 -17.20 9.95
N ALA A 300 22.36 -18.13 10.83
CA ALA A 300 23.26 -17.82 11.94
C ALA A 300 24.61 -17.29 11.46
N GLU A 301 25.24 -17.93 10.48
CA GLU A 301 26.48 -17.44 9.86
C GLU A 301 26.32 -16.03 9.26
N GLY A 302 25.19 -15.78 8.58
CA GLY A 302 24.88 -14.47 8.02
C GLY A 302 24.75 -13.40 9.11
N ALA A 303 24.05 -13.71 10.21
CA ALA A 303 23.91 -12.82 11.35
C ALA A 303 25.27 -12.53 12.01
N ARG A 304 26.11 -13.55 12.24
CA ARG A 304 27.48 -13.42 12.77
C ARG A 304 28.32 -12.46 11.92
N LYS A 305 28.33 -12.64 10.59
CA LYS A 305 29.05 -11.74 9.66
C LYS A 305 28.58 -10.29 9.78
N ILE A 306 27.27 -10.06 9.91
CA ILE A 306 26.71 -8.71 10.07
C ILE A 306 27.13 -8.11 11.42
N ILE A 307 27.09 -8.89 12.50
CA ILE A 307 27.51 -8.48 13.84
C ILE A 307 29.00 -8.10 13.83
N ASP A 308 29.86 -8.96 13.30
CA ASP A 308 31.31 -8.73 13.24
C ASP A 308 31.67 -7.50 12.42
N LYS A 309 30.98 -7.28 11.28
CA LYS A 309 31.16 -6.07 10.47
C LYS A 309 30.80 -4.80 11.24
N LYS A 310 29.82 -4.87 12.15
CA LYS A 310 29.35 -3.74 12.96
C LYS A 310 30.18 -3.52 14.23
N ARG A 311 31.10 -4.43 14.58
CA ARG A 311 32.04 -4.30 15.71
C ARG A 311 33.34 -3.56 15.35
N ARG A 312 33.66 -3.49 14.05
CA ARG A 312 34.79 -2.74 13.51
C ARG A 312 34.39 -1.30 13.22
#